data_AF-A0A9R0T588-F1
#
_entry.id   AF-A0A9R0T588-F1
#
_cell.length_a   1.000
_cell.length_b   1.000
_cell.length_c   1.000
_cell.angle_alpha   90.00
_cell.angle_beta   90.00
_cell.angle_gamma   90.00
#
_symmetry.space_group_name_H-M   'P 1'
#
loop_
_entity.id
_entity.type
_entity.pdbx_description
1 polymer ?
#
loop_
_entity_poly.entity_id
_entity_poly.type
_entity_poly.pdbx_seq_one_letter_code
_entity_poly.pdbx_strand_id
1 'polypeptide(L)'
;MESLAAATFSPSRLAAHPAPPAAAAAGRSRAVAARGRRRSSSGLRCSSASATPVINGSAAAKAEEEDRRRFFEAAARGTGKGNLVPVWECIVSDHLTPVLAYRCLVPEDDMDTPSFLFESVEQGLEGTTNVGRYSMVGAHPVMEVVAKENKVTIMDHEKAEVTEKIMDDPMQVPRSIMEGWHPQEIDQLPEAFSGGWVGFFSYDTVRYVEKKKIPFSGAPHDDRNLPDVHLGLYDDVLVFDNVEKKVYVIHWVSVDRHASTEEAYKDGRSRLKRLLSKVHNANVPKLSPGFVKLHTRQFGTPLNKSTMTSDEYKGAVMQAKEHILAGNIFQIVLSQRFERRTYATPFEVYRALRIVNPSPYMAYVQARGCILVASSPEILTKVEKGKVINRPLAGTTRRGKTEHEDKLQEEQLLSDQKQCAEHIMLVDLGRNDVGKVCIPFVYSTF
;
A
#
# COMPACT_ATOMS: atom_id res chain seq x y z
N MET A 1 57.69 6.13 -8.74
CA MET A 1 58.12 5.83 -7.37
C MET A 1 57.15 6.51 -6.45
N GLU A 2 56.20 5.75 -5.90
CA GLU A 2 55.69 5.86 -4.53
C GLU A 2 54.63 4.77 -4.35
N SER A 3 54.91 3.87 -3.42
CA SER A 3 54.15 2.67 -3.11
C SER A 3 53.12 2.98 -2.03
N LEU A 4 51.88 2.53 -2.17
CA LEU A 4 50.99 2.35 -1.02
C LEU A 4 50.27 1.00 -1.04
N ALA A 5 50.83 0.15 -0.16
CA ALA A 5 50.30 -0.99 0.59
C ALA A 5 48.85 -1.46 0.34
N ALA A 6 48.76 -2.70 -0.13
CA ALA A 6 47.60 -3.56 0.02
C ALA A 6 47.62 -4.24 1.39
N ALA A 7 46.55 -4.07 2.18
CA ALA A 7 46.36 -4.78 3.44
C ALA A 7 45.59 -6.09 3.21
N THR A 8 46.31 -7.22 3.25
CA THR A 8 45.76 -8.58 3.25
C THR A 8 45.31 -8.97 4.66
N PHE A 9 44.04 -9.32 4.84
CA PHE A 9 43.51 -9.90 6.08
C PHE A 9 43.63 -11.44 6.04
N SER A 10 44.30 -12.01 7.04
CA SER A 10 44.40 -13.46 7.28
C SER A 10 43.43 -13.88 8.39
N PRO A 11 42.69 -15.00 8.27
CA PRO A 11 41.80 -15.46 9.32
C PRO A 11 42.55 -16.36 10.32
N SER A 12 42.58 -15.93 11.58
CA SER A 12 43.09 -16.72 12.71
C SER A 12 42.07 -17.76 13.17
N ARG A 13 42.58 -18.98 13.39
CA ARG A 13 41.91 -20.13 14.01
C ARG A 13 41.68 -19.88 15.50
N LEU A 14 40.48 -20.23 15.99
CA LEU A 14 40.17 -20.61 17.39
C LEU A 14 39.00 -21.60 17.32
N ALA A 15 39.26 -22.90 17.46
CA ALA A 15 39.31 -23.67 18.71
C ALA A 15 37.92 -24.28 19.06
N ALA A 16 37.91 -25.61 19.08
CA ALA A 16 36.78 -26.49 19.33
C ALA A 16 36.45 -26.61 20.82
N HIS A 17 35.19 -26.96 21.14
CA HIS A 17 34.69 -27.84 22.22
C HIS A 17 33.19 -27.56 22.49
N PRO A 18 32.43 -28.43 23.20
CA PRO A 18 32.12 -29.82 22.89
C PRO A 18 30.59 -30.07 22.83
N ALA A 19 30.20 -31.27 22.39
CA ALA A 19 28.81 -31.73 22.30
C ALA A 19 28.12 -31.91 23.68
N PRO A 20 26.79 -31.71 23.78
CA PRO A 20 25.99 -32.23 24.89
C PRO A 20 25.36 -33.60 24.56
N PRO A 21 25.05 -34.43 25.59
CA PRO A 21 24.71 -35.83 25.42
C PRO A 21 23.21 -36.08 25.18
N ALA A 22 22.91 -37.27 24.66
CA ALA A 22 21.58 -37.83 24.49
C ALA A 22 21.16 -38.73 25.67
N ALA A 23 19.89 -38.65 26.08
CA ALA A 23 19.05 -39.71 26.70
C ALA A 23 17.68 -39.07 27.02
N ALA A 24 16.54 -39.48 26.46
CA ALA A 24 15.78 -40.73 26.55
C ALA A 24 14.61 -40.68 27.58
N ALA A 25 13.45 -41.12 27.09
CA ALA A 25 12.33 -41.80 27.77
C ALA A 25 11.29 -41.00 28.62
N ALA A 26 10.07 -40.99 28.06
CA ALA A 26 8.79 -41.45 28.62
C ALA A 26 8.39 -41.12 30.07
N GLY A 27 7.22 -40.50 30.22
CA GLY A 27 6.46 -40.46 31.47
C GLY A 27 5.00 -40.07 31.26
N ARG A 28 4.09 -41.05 31.35
CA ARG A 28 2.64 -40.87 31.48
C ARG A 28 2.28 -40.40 32.89
N SER A 29 1.33 -39.48 33.03
CA SER A 29 0.53 -39.29 34.25
C SER A 29 -0.75 -38.51 33.92
N ARG A 30 -1.88 -39.19 33.72
CA ARG A 30 -2.97 -39.45 34.69
C ARG A 30 -3.55 -38.20 35.35
N ALA A 31 -4.77 -37.90 34.91
CA ALA A 31 -5.72 -36.99 35.53
C ALA A 31 -6.09 -37.44 36.96
N VAL A 32 -6.21 -36.46 37.85
CA VAL A 32 -6.82 -36.63 39.18
C VAL A 32 -7.95 -35.61 39.29
N ALA A 33 -9.16 -36.13 39.41
CA ALA A 33 -10.35 -35.38 39.78
C ALA A 33 -10.32 -35.08 41.28
N ALA A 34 -10.56 -33.83 41.66
CA ALA A 34 -10.80 -33.42 43.04
C ALA A 34 -12.18 -32.76 43.15
N ARG A 35 -13.10 -33.47 43.82
CA ARG A 35 -14.36 -32.93 44.34
C ARG A 35 -14.06 -32.03 45.54
N GLY A 36 -14.65 -30.84 45.57
CA GLY A 36 -14.52 -29.89 46.69
C GLY A 36 -15.77 -29.04 46.92
N ARG A 37 -16.64 -29.56 47.80
CA ARG A 37 -17.58 -28.90 48.73
C ARG A 37 -18.26 -27.56 48.39
N ARG A 38 -19.60 -27.62 48.46
CA ARG A 38 -20.56 -26.53 48.65
C ARG A 38 -20.20 -25.62 49.84
N ARG A 39 -20.31 -24.30 49.64
CA ARG A 39 -20.69 -23.32 50.65
C ARG A 39 -21.74 -22.38 50.08
N SER A 40 -22.81 -22.21 50.86
CA SER A 40 -23.95 -21.33 50.65
C SER A 40 -23.60 -19.88 50.97
N SER A 41 -24.01 -18.95 50.11
CA SER A 41 -24.22 -17.55 50.47
C SER A 41 -25.32 -16.94 49.61
N SER A 42 -26.42 -16.61 50.29
CA SER A 42 -27.42 -15.55 50.02
C SER A 42 -27.40 -14.87 48.64
N GLY A 43 -28.48 -15.08 47.89
CA GLY A 43 -28.74 -14.40 46.63
C GLY A 43 -29.11 -12.92 46.81
N LEU A 44 -28.40 -12.07 46.08
CA LEU A 44 -28.93 -10.80 45.59
C LEU A 44 -29.45 -11.04 44.17
N ARG A 45 -30.77 -10.93 43.98
CA ARG A 45 -31.37 -10.88 42.64
C ARG A 45 -31.05 -9.52 42.05
N CYS A 46 -30.09 -9.46 41.14
CA CYS A 46 -29.93 -8.34 40.23
C CYS A 46 -30.76 -8.65 38.98
N SER A 47 -31.91 -7.99 38.83
CA SER A 47 -32.74 -8.06 37.63
C SER A 47 -31.99 -7.43 36.46
N SER A 48 -31.53 -8.24 35.52
CA SER A 48 -30.98 -7.77 34.24
C SER A 48 -32.11 -7.27 33.35
N ALA A 49 -32.42 -5.98 33.43
CA ALA A 49 -33.13 -5.28 32.37
C ALA A 49 -32.12 -5.05 31.24
N SER A 50 -32.23 -5.82 30.16
CA SER A 50 -31.56 -5.55 28.89
C SER A 50 -32.18 -4.29 28.27
N ALA A 51 -31.68 -3.12 28.65
CA ALA A 51 -32.00 -1.89 27.95
C ALA A 51 -31.18 -1.86 26.65
N THR A 52 -31.80 -2.30 25.56
CA THR A 52 -31.33 -1.94 24.21
C THR A 52 -31.47 -0.42 24.09
N PRO A 53 -30.43 0.32 23.65
CA PRO A 53 -30.57 1.75 23.47
C PRO A 53 -31.53 1.97 22.30
N VAL A 54 -32.72 2.49 22.60
CA VAL A 54 -33.65 2.99 21.60
C VAL A 54 -33.05 4.28 21.04
N ILE A 55 -32.42 4.20 19.88
CA ILE A 55 -32.10 5.39 19.09
C ILE A 55 -33.46 6.01 18.72
N ASN A 56 -33.70 7.26 19.15
CA ASN A 56 -34.91 8.01 18.84
C ASN A 56 -35.17 7.98 17.31
N GLY A 57 -36.21 7.28 16.86
CA GLY A 57 -36.53 7.14 15.43
C GLY A 57 -36.72 8.46 14.68
N SER A 58 -37.04 9.54 15.41
CA SER A 58 -37.13 10.92 14.88
C SER A 58 -35.76 11.49 14.46
N ALA A 59 -34.66 11.13 15.12
CA ALA A 59 -33.33 11.63 14.79
C ALA A 59 -32.74 10.92 13.57
N ALA A 60 -32.94 9.59 13.46
CA ALA A 60 -32.50 8.81 12.32
C ALA A 60 -33.20 9.22 11.02
N ALA A 61 -34.52 9.44 11.07
CA ALA A 61 -35.29 9.91 9.90
C ALA A 61 -34.85 11.31 9.43
N LYS A 62 -34.53 12.22 10.36
CA LYS A 62 -34.00 13.55 10.01
C LYS A 62 -32.61 13.49 9.38
N ALA A 63 -31.74 12.62 9.87
CA ALA A 63 -30.42 12.41 9.28
C ALA A 63 -30.51 11.85 7.86
N GLU A 64 -31.39 10.86 7.63
CA GLU A 64 -31.60 10.28 6.30
C GLU A 64 -32.17 11.30 5.29
N GLU A 65 -33.06 12.18 5.72
CA GLU A 65 -33.58 13.27 4.88
C GLU A 65 -32.50 14.32 4.57
N GLU A 66 -31.61 14.61 5.52
CA GLU A 66 -30.48 15.52 5.29
C GLU A 66 -29.47 14.92 4.31
N ASP A 67 -29.12 13.64 4.44
CA ASP A 67 -28.23 12.92 3.52
C ASP A 67 -28.82 12.87 2.11
N ARG A 68 -30.12 12.59 2.00
CA ARG A 68 -30.87 12.66 0.75
C ARG A 68 -30.76 14.07 0.14
N ARG A 69 -31.05 15.11 0.90
CA ARG A 69 -30.96 16.50 0.42
C ARG A 69 -29.56 16.83 -0.11
N ARG A 70 -28.51 16.48 0.64
CA ARG A 70 -27.10 16.69 0.24
C ARG A 70 -26.76 15.98 -1.07
N PHE A 71 -27.20 14.74 -1.23
CA PHE A 71 -26.98 13.98 -2.47
C PHE A 71 -27.62 14.67 -3.68
N PHE A 72 -28.87 15.13 -3.54
CA PHE A 72 -29.57 15.83 -4.62
C PHE A 72 -28.94 17.20 -4.94
N GLU A 73 -28.53 17.95 -3.91
CA GLU A 73 -27.81 19.22 -4.09
C GLU A 73 -26.46 19.02 -4.81
N ALA A 74 -25.70 17.98 -4.45
CA ALA A 74 -24.45 17.62 -5.12
C ALA A 74 -24.70 17.18 -6.58
N ALA A 75 -25.72 16.35 -6.82
CA ALA A 75 -26.08 15.93 -8.18
C ALA A 75 -26.51 17.09 -9.08
N ALA A 76 -27.09 18.15 -8.51
CA ALA A 76 -27.50 19.34 -9.24
C ALA A 76 -26.39 20.39 -9.44
N ARG A 77 -25.23 20.24 -8.79
CA ARG A 77 -24.14 21.24 -8.77
C ARG A 77 -23.26 21.17 -10.03
N GLY A 78 -22.76 22.32 -10.47
CA GLY A 78 -21.72 22.45 -11.51
C GLY A 78 -22.22 22.47 -12.96
N THR A 79 -21.36 22.92 -13.87
CA THR A 79 -21.60 22.85 -15.32
C THR A 79 -21.46 21.39 -15.78
N GLY A 80 -22.54 20.79 -16.28
CA GLY A 80 -22.59 19.36 -16.63
C GLY A 80 -23.42 18.50 -15.67
N LYS A 81 -23.86 19.05 -14.52
CA LYS A 81 -24.48 18.33 -13.37
C LYS A 81 -23.53 17.30 -12.76
N GLY A 82 -23.46 17.24 -11.43
CA GLY A 82 -22.62 16.29 -10.71
C GLY A 82 -23.06 14.85 -10.94
N ASN A 83 -22.39 14.14 -11.84
CA ASN A 83 -22.79 12.78 -12.21
C ASN A 83 -22.09 11.67 -11.43
N LEU A 84 -21.14 12.01 -10.56
CA LEU A 84 -20.52 11.11 -9.60
C LEU A 84 -20.64 11.73 -8.20
N VAL A 85 -21.48 11.13 -7.36
CA VAL A 85 -21.80 11.65 -6.02
C VAL A 85 -21.59 10.54 -5.00
N PRO A 86 -20.77 10.73 -3.96
CA PRO A 86 -20.58 9.72 -2.94
C PRO A 86 -21.76 9.72 -1.96
N VAL A 87 -22.12 8.54 -1.49
CA VAL A 87 -22.88 8.33 -0.25
C VAL A 87 -21.93 7.69 0.77
N TRP A 88 -22.05 8.08 2.03
CA TRP A 88 -21.14 7.58 3.05
C TRP A 88 -21.83 7.42 4.40
N GLU A 89 -21.14 6.70 5.29
CA GLU A 89 -21.47 6.64 6.71
C GLU A 89 -20.18 6.76 7.51
N CYS A 90 -20.23 7.52 8.61
CA CYS A 90 -19.11 7.72 9.51
C CYS A 90 -19.35 6.92 10.80
N ILE A 91 -18.47 5.97 11.08
CA ILE A 91 -18.54 5.08 12.25
C ILE A 91 -17.31 5.26 13.14
N VAL A 92 -17.41 4.84 14.40
CA VAL A 92 -16.27 4.84 15.33
C VAL A 92 -15.37 3.63 15.04
N SER A 93 -14.05 3.84 15.07
CA SER A 93 -13.04 2.83 14.71
C SER A 93 -12.64 1.86 15.84
N ASP A 94 -13.22 1.97 17.04
CA ASP A 94 -12.76 1.26 18.25
C ASP A 94 -12.66 -0.27 18.09
N HIS A 95 -13.55 -0.87 17.30
CA HIS A 95 -13.58 -2.31 17.05
C HIS A 95 -13.12 -2.72 15.65
N LEU A 96 -12.75 -1.74 14.81
CA LEU A 96 -12.41 -1.96 13.41
C LEU A 96 -11.05 -1.33 13.11
N THR A 97 -10.06 -2.18 12.87
CA THR A 97 -8.73 -1.74 12.39
C THR A 97 -8.65 -1.88 10.87
N PRO A 98 -7.75 -1.16 10.17
CA PRO A 98 -7.56 -1.32 8.72
C PRO A 98 -7.28 -2.78 8.32
N VAL A 99 -6.46 -3.48 9.11
CA VAL A 99 -6.12 -4.90 8.93
C VAL A 99 -7.36 -5.79 9.02
N LEU A 100 -8.22 -5.52 10.02
CA LEU A 100 -9.44 -6.30 10.21
C LEU A 100 -10.47 -6.00 9.11
N ALA A 101 -10.65 -4.72 8.75
CA ALA A 101 -11.54 -4.31 7.68
C ALA A 101 -11.16 -4.94 6.35
N TYR A 102 -9.87 -4.98 6.00
CA TYR A 102 -9.41 -5.68 4.82
C TYR A 102 -9.88 -7.15 4.82
N ARG A 103 -9.78 -7.84 5.97
CA ARG A 103 -10.18 -9.25 6.10
C ARG A 103 -11.69 -9.46 6.17
N CYS A 104 -12.46 -8.45 6.57
CA CYS A 104 -13.91 -8.45 6.41
C CYS A 104 -14.32 -8.35 4.93
N LEU A 105 -13.51 -7.70 4.09
CA LEU A 105 -13.77 -7.58 2.67
C LEU A 105 -13.23 -8.76 1.87
N VAL A 106 -12.04 -9.27 2.20
CA VAL A 106 -11.35 -10.33 1.47
C VAL A 106 -11.02 -11.50 2.41
N PRO A 107 -11.67 -12.67 2.23
CA PRO A 107 -11.38 -13.88 2.99
C PRO A 107 -9.89 -14.27 2.96
N GLU A 108 -9.42 -15.02 3.95
CA GLU A 108 -8.01 -15.41 4.07
C GLU A 108 -7.52 -16.30 2.91
N ASP A 109 -8.42 -17.13 2.39
CA ASP A 109 -8.19 -18.06 1.28
C ASP A 109 -8.39 -17.43 -0.10
N ASP A 110 -8.89 -16.20 -0.19
CA ASP A 110 -9.07 -15.48 -1.44
C ASP A 110 -7.80 -14.72 -1.85
N MET A 111 -7.16 -15.24 -2.89
CA MET A 111 -5.89 -14.74 -3.44
C MET A 111 -6.04 -14.09 -4.81
N ASP A 112 -7.26 -14.04 -5.35
CA ASP A 112 -7.54 -13.60 -6.72
C ASP A 112 -8.33 -12.30 -6.77
N THR A 113 -9.13 -11.99 -5.73
CA THR A 113 -9.93 -10.76 -5.68
C THR A 113 -9.02 -9.53 -5.65
N PRO A 114 -9.11 -8.62 -6.64
CA PRO A 114 -8.34 -7.39 -6.60
C PRO A 114 -8.77 -6.52 -5.41
N SER A 115 -7.76 -6.04 -4.69
CA SER A 115 -7.97 -5.32 -3.44
C SER A 115 -6.71 -4.58 -3.02
N PHE A 116 -6.85 -3.69 -2.03
CA PHE A 116 -5.74 -2.98 -1.45
C PHE A 116 -5.94 -2.64 0.02
N LEU A 117 -4.82 -2.48 0.72
CA LEU A 117 -4.70 -1.83 2.02
C LEU A 117 -3.47 -0.92 1.99
N PHE A 118 -3.71 0.37 2.18
CA PHE A 118 -2.69 1.40 2.27
C PHE A 118 -2.63 1.97 3.68
N GLU A 119 -1.41 2.02 4.21
CA GLU A 119 -1.11 2.64 5.50
C GLU A 119 0.10 3.56 5.32
N SER A 120 0.21 4.54 6.21
CA SER A 120 1.36 5.44 6.27
C SER A 120 1.90 5.47 7.68
N VAL A 121 3.22 5.46 7.82
CA VAL A 121 3.91 5.74 9.07
C VAL A 121 4.97 6.79 8.80
N GLU A 122 4.82 7.94 9.43
CA GLU A 122 5.74 9.06 9.34
C GLU A 122 6.83 8.92 10.40
N GLN A 123 8.08 9.16 10.01
CA GLN A 123 9.16 9.35 10.97
C GLN A 123 9.07 10.80 11.47
N GLY A 124 8.77 10.96 12.75
CA GLY A 124 8.77 12.25 13.43
C GLY A 124 10.19 12.72 13.76
N LEU A 125 10.26 13.95 14.26
CA LEU A 125 11.50 14.51 14.81
C LEU A 125 11.97 13.64 15.99
N GLU A 126 13.29 13.60 16.21
CA GLU A 126 13.94 12.83 17.29
C GLU A 126 13.73 11.30 17.22
N GLY A 127 13.46 10.75 16.03
CA GLY A 127 13.32 9.30 15.85
C GLY A 127 12.02 8.71 16.39
N THR A 128 11.03 9.56 16.68
CA THR A 128 9.66 9.11 16.97
C THR A 128 9.01 8.56 15.70
N THR A 129 8.13 7.57 15.83
CA THR A 129 7.35 7.06 14.69
C THR A 129 5.88 7.35 14.94
N ASN A 130 5.25 8.05 14.00
CA ASN A 130 3.85 8.44 14.07
C ASN A 130 3.08 7.69 12.99
N VAL A 131 1.98 7.06 13.37
CA VAL A 131 1.06 6.50 12.37
C VAL A 131 0.46 7.67 11.60
N GLY A 132 0.54 7.60 10.27
CA GLY A 132 -0.07 8.58 9.39
C GLY A 132 -1.57 8.70 9.65
N ARG A 133 -2.13 9.89 9.42
CA ARG A 133 -3.52 10.17 9.78
C ARG A 133 -4.51 9.21 9.11
N TYR A 134 -4.26 8.85 7.85
CA TYR A 134 -5.19 8.05 7.07
C TYR A 134 -4.68 6.66 6.73
N SER A 135 -5.61 5.70 6.69
CA SER A 135 -5.41 4.39 6.08
C SER A 135 -6.60 4.08 5.17
N MET A 136 -6.36 3.42 4.04
CA MET A 136 -7.39 3.17 3.04
C MET A 136 -7.49 1.69 2.72
N VAL A 137 -8.72 1.19 2.61
CA VAL A 137 -9.02 -0.21 2.30
C VAL A 137 -10.07 -0.26 1.20
N GLY A 138 -9.86 -1.10 0.19
CA GLY A 138 -10.84 -1.37 -0.85
C GLY A 138 -10.66 -2.77 -1.42
N ALA A 139 -11.73 -3.33 -1.96
CA ALA A 139 -11.75 -4.65 -2.60
C ALA A 139 -12.89 -4.72 -3.60
N HIS A 140 -12.82 -5.64 -4.56
CA HIS A 140 -13.85 -5.85 -5.60
C HIS A 140 -14.07 -4.57 -6.44
N PRO A 141 -13.08 -4.19 -7.27
CA PRO A 141 -13.26 -3.03 -8.14
C PRO A 141 -14.46 -3.27 -9.08
N VAL A 142 -15.19 -2.21 -9.43
CA VAL A 142 -16.25 -2.27 -10.44
C VAL A 142 -15.71 -2.48 -11.85
N MET A 143 -14.45 -2.11 -12.07
CA MET A 143 -13.79 -2.28 -13.35
C MET A 143 -12.29 -2.53 -13.16
N GLU A 144 -11.69 -3.32 -14.04
CA GLU A 144 -10.24 -3.50 -14.11
C GLU A 144 -9.71 -3.17 -15.50
N VAL A 145 -8.50 -2.62 -15.55
CA VAL A 145 -7.69 -2.42 -16.76
C VAL A 145 -6.37 -3.15 -16.55
N VAL A 146 -6.12 -4.16 -17.38
CA VAL A 146 -4.90 -4.97 -17.34
C VAL A 146 -4.23 -4.89 -18.70
N ALA A 147 -2.94 -4.54 -18.71
CA ALA A 147 -2.17 -4.45 -19.94
C ALA A 147 -0.92 -5.30 -19.87
N LYS A 148 -0.62 -6.00 -20.98
CA LYS A 148 0.66 -6.66 -21.23
C LYS A 148 1.07 -6.38 -22.65
N GLU A 149 2.19 -5.68 -22.81
CA GLU A 149 2.58 -5.07 -24.07
C GLU A 149 1.38 -4.29 -24.67
N ASN A 150 1.13 -4.43 -25.97
CA ASN A 150 0.04 -3.73 -26.61
C ASN A 150 -1.34 -4.37 -26.36
N LYS A 151 -1.43 -5.50 -25.66
CA LYS A 151 -2.72 -6.15 -25.35
C LYS A 151 -3.30 -5.59 -24.06
N VAL A 152 -4.48 -4.98 -24.17
CA VAL A 152 -5.24 -4.42 -23.04
C VAL A 152 -6.55 -5.17 -22.87
N THR A 153 -6.79 -5.64 -21.65
CA THR A 153 -8.04 -6.29 -21.24
C THR A 153 -8.75 -5.39 -20.23
N ILE A 154 -9.99 -5.02 -20.55
CA ILE A 154 -10.88 -4.23 -19.69
C ILE A 154 -11.99 -5.17 -19.20
N MET A 155 -12.17 -5.27 -17.89
CA MET A 155 -13.21 -6.09 -17.27
C MET A 155 -14.17 -5.17 -16.53
N ASP A 156 -15.41 -5.06 -17.01
CA ASP A 156 -16.51 -4.33 -16.36
C ASP A 156 -17.33 -5.35 -15.54
N HIS A 157 -17.13 -5.34 -14.23
CA HIS A 157 -17.74 -6.30 -13.32
C HIS A 157 -19.22 -5.99 -13.05
N GLU A 158 -19.65 -4.76 -13.27
CA GLU A 158 -21.07 -4.41 -13.14
C GLU A 158 -21.89 -4.94 -14.31
N LYS A 159 -21.31 -4.92 -15.52
CA LYS A 159 -21.95 -5.45 -16.72
C LYS A 159 -21.62 -6.92 -16.99
N ALA A 160 -20.67 -7.49 -16.25
CA ALA A 160 -20.08 -8.79 -16.51
C ALA A 160 -19.51 -8.91 -17.95
N GLU A 161 -18.87 -7.83 -18.42
CA GLU A 161 -18.30 -7.71 -19.76
C GLU A 161 -16.78 -7.71 -19.73
N VAL A 162 -16.16 -8.38 -20.71
CA VAL A 162 -14.71 -8.36 -20.92
C VAL A 162 -14.44 -7.90 -22.34
N THR A 163 -13.63 -6.85 -22.48
CA THR A 163 -13.20 -6.31 -23.77
C THR A 163 -11.70 -6.39 -23.91
N GLU A 164 -11.22 -6.94 -25.03
CA GLU A 164 -9.80 -6.92 -25.38
C GLU A 164 -9.56 -5.92 -26.51
N LYS A 165 -8.48 -5.14 -26.40
CA LYS A 165 -8.04 -4.18 -27.42
C LYS A 165 -6.53 -4.26 -27.60
N ILE A 166 -6.09 -3.96 -28.81
CA ILE A 166 -4.67 -3.70 -29.08
C ILE A 166 -4.48 -2.19 -29.12
N MET A 167 -3.65 -1.66 -28.22
CA MET A 167 -3.41 -0.23 -28.08
C MET A 167 -1.95 0.06 -27.78
N ASP A 168 -1.53 1.22 -28.23
CA ASP A 168 -0.15 1.67 -28.16
C ASP A 168 0.26 2.25 -26.81
N ASP A 169 -0.71 2.77 -26.06
CA ASP A 169 -0.54 3.32 -24.72
C ASP A 169 -1.76 2.92 -23.86
N PRO A 170 -1.61 1.93 -22.95
CA PRO A 170 -2.69 1.49 -22.09
C PRO A 170 -3.10 2.54 -21.04
N MET A 171 -2.26 3.53 -20.74
CA MET A 171 -2.55 4.56 -19.73
C MET A 171 -3.65 5.54 -20.20
N GLN A 172 -3.98 5.55 -21.50
CA GLN A 172 -5.11 6.31 -22.03
C GLN A 172 -6.46 5.70 -21.63
N VAL A 173 -6.52 4.40 -21.32
CA VAL A 173 -7.80 3.72 -21.07
C VAL A 173 -8.52 4.28 -19.83
N PRO A 174 -7.89 4.38 -18.64
CA PRO A 174 -8.53 5.04 -17.50
C PRO A 174 -8.94 6.48 -17.80
N ARG A 175 -8.12 7.23 -18.56
CA ARG A 175 -8.44 8.60 -18.96
C ARG A 175 -9.72 8.67 -19.78
N SER A 176 -9.85 7.83 -20.81
CA SER A 176 -11.05 7.80 -21.65
C SER A 176 -12.29 7.30 -20.91
N ILE A 177 -12.15 6.38 -19.96
CA ILE A 177 -13.26 5.95 -19.10
C ILE A 177 -13.76 7.10 -18.22
N MET A 178 -12.83 7.93 -17.74
CA MET A 178 -13.12 9.09 -16.89
C MET A 178 -13.60 10.33 -17.65
N GLU A 179 -13.63 10.29 -19.00
CA GLU A 179 -14.11 11.42 -19.79
C GLU A 179 -15.58 11.72 -19.46
N GLY A 180 -15.88 12.98 -19.13
CA GLY A 180 -17.22 13.42 -18.75
C GLY A 180 -17.62 13.11 -17.32
N TRP A 181 -16.73 12.57 -16.49
CA TRP A 181 -16.96 12.44 -15.05
C TRP A 181 -16.81 13.78 -14.35
N HIS A 182 -17.80 14.14 -13.53
CA HIS A 182 -17.84 15.34 -12.71
C HIS A 182 -18.02 14.95 -11.23
N PRO A 183 -16.99 14.33 -10.61
CA PRO A 183 -17.03 13.93 -9.21
C PRO A 183 -17.26 15.13 -8.30
N GLN A 184 -18.20 14.98 -7.37
CA GLN A 184 -18.52 16.02 -6.41
C GLN A 184 -17.62 15.93 -5.18
N GLU A 185 -16.93 17.04 -4.89
CA GLU A 185 -16.19 17.21 -3.64
C GLU A 185 -17.16 17.48 -2.49
N ILE A 186 -16.98 16.75 -1.40
CA ILE A 186 -17.84 16.80 -0.21
C ILE A 186 -16.98 17.16 1.00
N ASP A 187 -17.24 18.33 1.59
CA ASP A 187 -16.45 18.88 2.71
C ASP A 187 -16.43 17.98 3.95
N GLN A 188 -17.43 17.11 4.11
CA GLN A 188 -17.53 16.18 5.25
C GLN A 188 -16.68 14.92 5.09
N LEU A 189 -16.16 14.64 3.89
CA LEU A 189 -15.25 13.52 3.66
C LEU A 189 -13.81 13.95 3.98
N PRO A 190 -12.96 13.02 4.44
CA PRO A 190 -11.56 13.34 4.72
C PRO A 190 -10.85 13.83 3.46
N GLU A 191 -9.89 14.75 3.62
CA GLU A 191 -8.95 15.17 2.57
C GLU A 191 -7.94 14.04 2.28
N ALA A 192 -8.45 12.93 1.75
CA ALA A 192 -7.74 11.69 1.49
C ALA A 192 -8.34 11.02 0.24
N PHE A 193 -7.66 10.00 -0.26
CA PHE A 193 -8.25 9.13 -1.28
C PHE A 193 -9.57 8.53 -0.78
N SER A 194 -10.66 8.77 -1.50
CA SER A 194 -12.01 8.33 -1.16
C SER A 194 -12.65 7.41 -2.20
N GLY A 195 -11.92 7.05 -3.27
CA GLY A 195 -12.41 6.27 -4.40
C GLY A 195 -11.61 6.57 -5.67
N GLY A 196 -11.57 5.63 -6.60
CA GLY A 196 -10.88 5.79 -7.89
C GLY A 196 -9.98 4.60 -8.26
N TRP A 197 -9.04 4.86 -9.17
CA TRP A 197 -8.14 3.85 -9.70
C TRP A 197 -7.02 3.51 -8.71
N VAL A 198 -6.85 2.22 -8.42
CA VAL A 198 -5.80 1.68 -7.56
C VAL A 198 -5.17 0.47 -8.22
N GLY A 199 -3.85 0.38 -8.18
CA GLY A 199 -3.11 -0.77 -8.70
C GLY A 199 -1.64 -0.43 -8.88
N PHE A 200 -1.01 -0.92 -9.94
CA PHE A 200 0.40 -0.66 -10.21
C PHE A 200 0.70 -0.42 -11.69
N PHE A 201 1.79 0.33 -11.88
CA PHE A 201 2.51 0.46 -13.13
C PHE A 201 3.88 -0.20 -12.92
N SER A 202 4.18 -1.24 -13.71
CA SER A 202 5.49 -1.91 -13.66
C SER A 202 6.57 -1.02 -14.25
N TYR A 203 7.84 -1.41 -14.08
CA TYR A 203 8.94 -0.73 -14.75
C TYR A 203 8.76 -0.71 -16.28
N ASP A 204 8.30 -1.81 -16.88
CA ASP A 204 8.14 -1.94 -18.33
C ASP A 204 7.12 -0.96 -18.93
N THR A 205 6.37 -0.21 -18.11
CA THR A 205 5.55 0.90 -18.59
C THR A 205 6.35 2.01 -19.25
N VAL A 206 7.65 2.16 -18.91
CA VAL A 206 8.55 3.09 -19.59
C VAL A 206 8.65 2.80 -21.10
N ARG A 207 8.42 1.54 -21.52
CA ARG A 207 8.50 1.12 -22.92
C ARG A 207 7.35 1.65 -23.77
N TYR A 208 6.21 1.99 -23.17
CA TYR A 208 5.12 2.69 -23.86
C TYR A 208 5.46 4.16 -24.14
N VAL A 209 6.32 4.76 -23.32
CA VAL A 209 6.70 6.18 -23.44
C VAL A 209 7.96 6.33 -24.30
N GLU A 210 9.00 5.56 -24.01
CA GLU A 210 10.32 5.59 -24.66
C GLU A 210 10.46 4.51 -25.75
N LYS A 211 9.39 4.29 -26.53
CA LYS A 211 9.26 3.20 -27.54
C LYS A 211 10.47 3.07 -28.47
N LYS A 212 11.07 4.20 -28.86
CA LYS A 212 12.22 4.22 -29.79
C LYS A 212 13.53 3.80 -29.14
N LYS A 213 13.68 4.01 -27.83
CA LYS A 213 14.92 3.74 -27.09
C LYS A 213 14.92 2.36 -26.45
N ILE A 214 13.77 1.90 -25.96
CA ILE A 214 13.62 0.66 -25.20
C ILE A 214 12.36 -0.12 -25.62
N PRO A 215 12.24 -0.54 -26.89
CA PRO A 215 11.06 -1.27 -27.36
C PRO A 215 10.86 -2.61 -26.63
N PHE A 216 9.63 -3.13 -26.62
CA PHE A 216 9.33 -4.46 -26.06
C PHE A 216 10.10 -5.59 -26.76
N SER A 217 10.34 -5.49 -28.07
CA SER A 217 11.14 -6.48 -28.82
C SER A 217 12.61 -6.57 -28.37
N GLY A 218 13.13 -5.53 -27.70
CA GLY A 218 14.46 -5.49 -27.12
C GLY A 218 14.46 -5.69 -25.60
N ALA A 219 13.34 -6.07 -25.00
CA ALA A 219 13.25 -6.33 -23.57
C ALA A 219 14.06 -7.59 -23.20
N PRO A 220 14.64 -7.65 -21.99
CA PRO A 220 15.12 -8.90 -21.42
C PRO A 220 14.00 -9.95 -21.36
N HIS A 221 14.37 -11.23 -21.33
CA HIS A 221 13.41 -12.32 -21.22
C HIS A 221 12.51 -12.16 -19.99
N ASP A 222 11.18 -12.12 -20.21
CA ASP A 222 10.20 -12.06 -19.13
C ASP A 222 9.98 -13.45 -18.53
N ASP A 223 10.50 -13.65 -17.32
CA ASP A 223 10.40 -14.90 -16.58
C ASP A 223 9.27 -14.91 -15.53
N ARG A 224 8.52 -13.82 -15.40
CA ARG A 224 7.44 -13.66 -14.43
C ARG A 224 6.06 -13.56 -15.07
N ASN A 225 6.00 -13.14 -16.34
CA ASN A 225 4.77 -12.92 -17.09
C ASN A 225 3.76 -12.05 -16.31
N LEU A 226 4.25 -10.99 -15.67
CA LEU A 226 3.42 -10.04 -14.93
C LEU A 226 2.80 -9.04 -15.90
N PRO A 227 1.59 -8.52 -15.62
CA PRO A 227 1.05 -7.42 -16.40
C PRO A 227 1.93 -6.18 -16.22
N ASP A 228 2.03 -5.38 -17.27
CA ASP A 228 2.78 -4.13 -17.21
C ASP A 228 1.98 -3.05 -16.46
N VAL A 229 0.65 -3.11 -16.56
CA VAL A 229 -0.31 -2.28 -15.84
C VAL A 229 -1.43 -3.16 -15.30
N HIS A 230 -1.78 -3.00 -14.02
CA HIS A 230 -3.03 -3.51 -13.45
C HIS A 230 -3.64 -2.40 -12.62
N LEU A 231 -4.86 -1.97 -12.96
CA LEU A 231 -5.62 -0.95 -12.23
C LEU A 231 -7.04 -1.46 -12.00
N GLY A 232 -7.52 -1.38 -10.76
CA GLY A 232 -8.94 -1.53 -10.41
C GLY A 232 -9.57 -0.17 -10.11
N LEU A 233 -10.79 0.06 -10.58
CA LEU A 233 -11.62 1.21 -10.22
C LEU A 233 -12.48 0.85 -9.01
N TYR A 234 -12.27 1.51 -7.89
CA TYR A 234 -12.98 1.25 -6.64
C TYR A 234 -13.92 2.41 -6.32
N ASP A 235 -15.21 2.11 -6.30
CA ASP A 235 -16.28 2.98 -5.81
C ASP A 235 -16.59 2.74 -4.32
N ASP A 236 -16.33 1.53 -3.83
CA ASP A 236 -16.37 1.13 -2.42
C ASP A 236 -15.00 1.29 -1.74
N VAL A 237 -14.88 2.21 -0.78
CA VAL A 237 -13.65 2.45 -0.01
C VAL A 237 -13.95 2.70 1.46
N LEU A 238 -13.09 2.18 2.34
CA LEU A 238 -13.05 2.54 3.75
C LEU A 238 -11.82 3.41 4.02
N VAL A 239 -12.04 4.59 4.60
CA VAL A 239 -10.99 5.53 4.98
C VAL A 239 -10.98 5.68 6.50
N PHE A 240 -9.89 5.26 7.13
CA PHE A 240 -9.67 5.36 8.56
C PHE A 240 -9.01 6.70 8.87
N ASP A 241 -9.61 7.49 9.75
CA ASP A 241 -8.95 8.63 10.39
C ASP A 241 -8.44 8.19 11.76
N ASN A 242 -7.14 7.91 11.82
CA ASN A 242 -6.45 7.43 13.02
C ASN A 242 -6.35 8.49 14.12
N VAL A 243 -6.53 9.78 13.79
CA VAL A 243 -6.50 10.89 14.75
C VAL A 243 -7.88 11.04 15.38
N GLU A 244 -8.92 11.14 14.56
CA GLU A 244 -10.31 11.31 15.03
C GLU A 244 -10.99 10.01 15.45
N LYS A 245 -10.32 8.86 15.27
CA LYS A 245 -10.84 7.51 15.58
C LYS A 245 -12.12 7.18 14.83
N LYS A 246 -12.22 7.62 13.58
CA LYS A 246 -13.38 7.41 12.70
C LYS A 246 -13.03 6.52 11.52
N VAL A 247 -14.04 5.87 10.97
CA VAL A 247 -13.97 5.22 9.66
C VAL A 247 -15.08 5.79 8.79
N TYR A 248 -14.70 6.31 7.63
CA TYR A 248 -15.62 6.70 6.58
C TYR A 248 -15.81 5.51 5.67
N VAL A 249 -17.02 4.96 5.64
CA VAL A 249 -17.43 3.93 4.68
C VAL A 249 -18.09 4.65 3.52
N ILE A 250 -17.46 4.60 2.34
CA ILE A 250 -17.80 5.45 1.20
C ILE A 250 -18.18 4.56 0.02
N HIS A 251 -19.26 4.94 -0.66
CA HIS A 251 -19.68 4.34 -1.93
C HIS A 251 -19.95 5.46 -2.95
N TRP A 252 -19.29 5.42 -4.11
CA TRP A 252 -19.49 6.37 -5.20
C TRP A 252 -20.63 5.96 -6.14
N VAL A 253 -21.58 6.87 -6.36
CA VAL A 253 -22.75 6.62 -7.22
C VAL A 253 -22.62 7.38 -8.53
N SER A 254 -22.79 6.68 -9.66
CA SER A 254 -22.89 7.31 -10.97
C SER A 254 -24.35 7.62 -11.31
N VAL A 255 -24.75 8.89 -11.20
CA VAL A 255 -26.15 9.33 -11.38
C VAL A 255 -26.65 9.03 -12.78
N ASP A 256 -25.80 9.20 -13.80
CA ASP A 256 -26.16 8.99 -15.22
C ASP A 256 -26.45 7.53 -15.57
N ARG A 257 -26.11 6.57 -14.69
CA ARG A 257 -26.43 5.14 -14.86
C ARG A 257 -27.85 4.77 -14.43
N HIS A 258 -28.62 5.72 -13.90
CA HIS A 258 -29.98 5.49 -13.40
C HIS A 258 -31.01 6.36 -14.13
N ALA A 259 -32.28 5.95 -14.12
CA ALA A 259 -33.33 6.71 -14.79
C ALA A 259 -33.66 8.03 -14.06
N SER A 260 -33.31 8.14 -12.77
CA SER A 260 -33.46 9.35 -11.99
C SER A 260 -32.46 9.44 -10.83
N THR A 261 -32.23 10.66 -10.34
CA THR A 261 -31.42 10.91 -9.12
C THR A 261 -31.96 10.19 -7.89
N GLU A 262 -33.28 10.00 -7.80
CA GLU A 262 -33.93 9.24 -6.72
C GLU A 262 -33.54 7.75 -6.75
N GLU A 263 -33.54 7.14 -7.93
CA GLU A 263 -33.11 5.75 -8.10
C GLU A 263 -31.62 5.59 -7.81
N ALA A 264 -30.79 6.52 -8.29
CA ALA A 264 -29.37 6.55 -7.99
C ALA A 264 -29.11 6.62 -6.48
N TYR A 265 -29.81 7.51 -5.77
CA TYR A 265 -29.69 7.62 -4.31
C TYR A 265 -30.09 6.33 -3.60
N LYS A 266 -31.23 5.73 -3.98
CA LYS A 266 -31.72 4.48 -3.38
C LYS A 266 -30.76 3.32 -3.61
N ASP A 267 -30.25 3.15 -4.82
CA ASP A 267 -29.26 2.12 -5.13
C ASP A 267 -27.97 2.36 -4.32
N GLY A 268 -27.43 3.59 -4.35
CA GLY A 268 -26.24 3.94 -3.60
C GLY A 268 -26.36 3.66 -2.10
N ARG A 269 -27.48 4.05 -1.47
CA ARG A 269 -27.75 3.74 -0.05
C ARG A 269 -27.87 2.24 0.20
N SER A 270 -28.46 1.47 -0.73
CA SER A 270 -28.51 0.01 -0.65
C SER A 270 -27.12 -0.63 -0.71
N ARG A 271 -26.27 -0.18 -1.63
CA ARG A 271 -24.88 -0.64 -1.77
C ARG A 271 -24.04 -0.28 -0.56
N LEU A 272 -24.14 0.94 -0.06
CA LEU A 272 -23.49 1.37 1.17
C LEU A 272 -23.91 0.53 2.38
N LYS A 273 -25.21 0.26 2.57
CA LYS A 273 -25.71 -0.63 3.64
C LYS A 273 -25.11 -2.03 3.53
N ARG A 274 -24.97 -2.56 2.31
CA ARG A 274 -24.31 -3.85 2.07
C ARG A 274 -22.82 -3.80 2.44
N LEU A 275 -22.10 -2.74 2.08
CA LEU A 275 -20.70 -2.55 2.48
C LEU A 275 -20.55 -2.47 4.00
N LEU A 276 -21.38 -1.68 4.67
CA LEU A 276 -21.44 -1.58 6.13
C LEU A 276 -21.69 -2.95 6.78
N SER A 277 -22.61 -3.74 6.24
CA SER A 277 -22.92 -5.07 6.78
C SER A 277 -21.73 -6.03 6.76
N LYS A 278 -20.79 -5.88 5.81
CA LYS A 278 -19.57 -6.68 5.75
C LYS A 278 -18.63 -6.37 6.91
N VAL A 279 -18.51 -5.09 7.28
CA VAL A 279 -17.56 -4.64 8.31
C VAL A 279 -18.12 -4.56 9.72
N HIS A 280 -19.45 -4.48 9.86
CA HIS A 280 -20.17 -4.60 11.14
C HIS A 280 -20.61 -6.04 11.45
N ASN A 281 -20.20 -7.02 10.65
CA ASN A 281 -20.64 -8.39 10.80
C ASN A 281 -20.29 -8.94 12.20
N ALA A 282 -21.26 -9.61 12.83
CA ALA A 282 -21.07 -10.27 14.13
C ALA A 282 -19.98 -11.37 14.08
N ASN A 283 -19.75 -11.97 12.90
CA ASN A 283 -18.71 -12.95 12.67
C ASN A 283 -17.41 -12.28 12.20
N VAL A 284 -16.76 -11.59 13.11
CA VAL A 284 -15.47 -10.93 12.88
C VAL A 284 -14.41 -11.98 12.50
N PRO A 285 -13.66 -11.80 11.39
CA PRO A 285 -12.58 -12.71 11.01
C PRO A 285 -11.56 -12.89 12.13
N LYS A 286 -11.23 -14.14 12.47
CA LYS A 286 -10.20 -14.45 13.46
C LYS A 286 -8.84 -14.40 12.79
N LEU A 287 -8.09 -13.35 13.06
CA LEU A 287 -6.71 -13.24 12.60
C LEU A 287 -5.80 -14.10 13.47
N SER A 288 -4.89 -14.86 12.84
CA SER A 288 -3.80 -15.51 13.56
C SER A 288 -3.04 -14.45 14.39
N PRO A 289 -2.78 -14.67 15.69
CA PRO A 289 -2.06 -13.69 16.50
C PRO A 289 -0.67 -13.39 15.93
N GLY A 290 -0.06 -14.35 15.23
CA GLY A 290 1.27 -14.24 14.67
C GLY A 290 2.35 -14.06 15.74
N PHE A 291 3.62 -14.03 15.32
CA PHE A 291 4.74 -13.69 16.19
C PHE A 291 5.87 -13.08 15.36
N VAL A 292 6.47 -11.98 15.85
CA VAL A 292 7.60 -11.31 15.20
C VAL A 292 8.78 -11.28 16.16
N LYS A 293 9.90 -11.88 15.77
CA LYS A 293 11.18 -11.74 16.50
C LYS A 293 11.87 -10.46 16.02
N LEU A 294 11.91 -9.43 16.85
CA LEU A 294 12.54 -8.14 16.54
C LEU A 294 14.07 -8.15 16.63
N HIS A 295 14.71 -9.26 16.26
CA HIS A 295 16.17 -9.34 16.15
C HIS A 295 16.61 -8.98 14.73
N THR A 296 16.23 -7.80 14.25
CA THR A 296 16.48 -7.34 12.86
C THR A 296 17.96 -7.19 12.52
N ARG A 297 18.83 -7.16 13.54
CA ARG A 297 20.29 -7.11 13.41
C ARG A 297 20.93 -8.47 13.08
N GLN A 298 20.21 -9.57 13.25
CA GLN A 298 20.67 -10.88 12.83
C GLN A 298 20.25 -11.12 11.39
N PHE A 299 21.21 -11.39 10.51
CA PHE A 299 20.91 -11.82 9.16
C PHE A 299 20.12 -13.12 9.21
N GLY A 300 18.99 -13.16 8.50
CA GLY A 300 18.25 -14.41 8.30
C GLY A 300 19.08 -15.42 7.51
N THR A 301 18.50 -16.60 7.25
CA THR A 301 19.11 -17.57 6.33
C THR A 301 19.51 -16.87 5.02
N PRO A 302 20.66 -17.19 4.41
CA PRO A 302 21.06 -16.59 3.14
C PRO A 302 20.00 -16.75 2.03
N LEU A 303 19.93 -15.76 1.14
CA LEU A 303 19.12 -15.82 -0.08
C LEU A 303 19.99 -16.41 -1.19
N ASN A 304 19.81 -17.71 -1.45
CA ASN A 304 20.66 -18.45 -2.39
C ASN A 304 20.17 -18.42 -3.84
N LYS A 305 18.94 -17.95 -4.09
CA LYS A 305 18.38 -17.81 -5.43
C LYS A 305 18.38 -16.34 -5.81
N SER A 306 19.20 -16.00 -6.80
CA SER A 306 19.31 -14.69 -7.41
C SER A 306 19.27 -14.83 -8.94
N THR A 307 18.83 -13.80 -9.64
CA THR A 307 18.91 -13.72 -11.11
C THR A 307 20.35 -13.58 -11.62
N MET A 308 21.30 -13.26 -10.74
CA MET A 308 22.72 -13.18 -11.09
C MET A 308 23.61 -13.53 -9.89
N THR A 309 24.83 -13.97 -10.19
CA THR A 309 25.88 -14.22 -9.22
C THR A 309 26.52 -12.92 -8.73
N SER A 310 27.27 -13.01 -7.62
CA SER A 310 28.00 -11.86 -7.08
C SER A 310 29.02 -11.30 -8.08
N ASP A 311 29.69 -12.16 -8.84
CA ASP A 311 30.73 -11.74 -9.77
C ASP A 311 30.15 -11.14 -11.06
N GLU A 312 29.02 -11.65 -11.54
CA GLU A 312 28.25 -11.01 -12.62
C GLU A 312 27.79 -9.61 -12.22
N TYR A 313 27.26 -9.43 -11.00
CA TYR A 313 26.85 -8.11 -10.51
C TYR A 313 28.04 -7.13 -10.41
N LYS A 314 29.20 -7.58 -9.89
CA LYS A 314 30.42 -6.76 -9.86
C LYS A 314 30.88 -6.40 -11.27
N GLY A 315 30.81 -7.34 -12.21
CA GLY A 315 31.11 -7.10 -13.62
C GLY A 315 30.23 -6.00 -14.22
N ALA A 316 28.91 -6.05 -13.97
CA ALA A 316 27.98 -5.02 -14.41
C ALA A 316 28.28 -3.65 -13.78
N VAL A 317 28.68 -3.59 -12.51
CA VAL A 317 29.13 -2.34 -11.86
C VAL A 317 30.39 -1.78 -12.52
N MET A 318 31.34 -2.63 -12.91
CA MET A 318 32.55 -2.17 -13.62
C MET A 318 32.22 -1.62 -15.00
N GLN A 319 31.36 -2.29 -15.77
CA GLN A 319 30.88 -1.78 -17.06
C GLN A 319 30.14 -0.44 -16.90
N ALA A 320 29.28 -0.31 -15.88
CA ALA A 320 28.61 0.96 -15.58
C ALA A 320 29.61 2.09 -15.32
N LYS A 321 30.69 1.82 -14.57
CA LYS A 321 31.77 2.81 -14.34
C LYS A 321 32.49 3.20 -15.63
N GLU A 322 32.74 2.26 -16.53
CA GLU A 322 33.32 2.56 -17.85
C GLU A 322 32.40 3.49 -18.66
N HIS A 323 31.09 3.24 -18.66
CA HIS A 323 30.13 4.14 -19.31
C HIS A 323 30.07 5.54 -18.68
N ILE A 324 30.21 5.64 -17.35
CA ILE A 324 30.31 6.92 -16.65
C ILE A 324 31.58 7.67 -17.04
N LEU A 325 32.74 6.98 -17.04
CA LEU A 325 34.04 7.58 -17.43
C LEU A 325 34.06 8.02 -18.89
N ALA A 326 33.38 7.29 -19.78
CA ALA A 326 33.23 7.64 -21.18
C ALA A 326 32.24 8.79 -21.42
N GLY A 327 31.52 9.26 -20.39
CA GLY A 327 30.54 10.34 -20.50
C GLY A 327 29.19 9.92 -21.11
N ASN A 328 28.88 8.62 -21.18
CA ASN A 328 27.62 8.14 -21.73
C ASN A 328 26.43 8.37 -20.77
N ILE A 329 26.69 8.27 -19.47
CA ILE A 329 25.70 8.41 -18.39
C ILE A 329 26.37 9.07 -17.19
N PHE A 330 25.60 9.78 -16.37
CA PHE A 330 26.09 10.29 -15.08
C PHE A 330 25.96 9.24 -13.96
N GLN A 331 24.87 8.47 -13.98
CA GLN A 331 24.55 7.44 -13.01
C GLN A 331 23.69 6.35 -13.66
N ILE A 332 23.76 5.13 -13.13
CA ILE A 332 22.80 4.05 -13.41
C ILE A 332 22.49 3.30 -12.11
N VAL A 333 21.23 2.91 -11.93
CA VAL A 333 20.77 2.09 -10.81
C VAL A 333 20.61 0.66 -11.30
N LEU A 334 21.62 -0.17 -11.04
CA LEU A 334 21.56 -1.60 -11.31
C LEU A 334 20.73 -2.31 -10.25
N SER A 335 20.06 -3.41 -10.63
CA SER A 335 19.28 -4.23 -9.71
C SER A 335 19.48 -5.72 -9.98
N GLN A 336 19.17 -6.53 -8.98
CA GLN A 336 19.07 -7.99 -9.09
C GLN A 336 17.89 -8.47 -8.26
N ARG A 337 17.28 -9.58 -8.67
CA ARG A 337 16.12 -10.14 -7.97
C ARG A 337 16.53 -11.33 -7.14
N PHE A 338 16.15 -11.32 -5.86
CA PHE A 338 16.29 -12.48 -4.98
C PHE A 338 14.95 -13.18 -4.79
N GLU A 339 14.99 -14.50 -4.61
CA GLU A 339 13.80 -15.32 -4.48
C GLU A 339 13.88 -16.26 -3.28
N ARG A 340 12.73 -16.44 -2.62
CA ARG A 340 12.55 -17.41 -1.54
C ARG A 340 11.15 -17.99 -1.60
N ARG A 341 11.05 -19.31 -1.44
CA ARG A 341 9.78 -20.00 -1.17
C ARG A 341 9.46 -19.90 0.32
N THR A 342 8.22 -19.60 0.65
CA THR A 342 7.74 -19.43 2.02
C THR A 342 6.36 -20.05 2.17
N TYR A 343 6.02 -20.47 3.40
CA TYR A 343 4.66 -20.88 3.77
C TYR A 343 3.85 -19.74 4.38
N ALA A 344 4.50 -18.61 4.69
CA ALA A 344 3.81 -17.43 5.17
C ALA A 344 2.89 -16.90 4.07
N THR A 345 1.67 -16.55 4.44
CA THR A 345 0.76 -15.89 3.50
C THR A 345 1.29 -14.48 3.19
N PRO A 346 1.00 -13.91 2.01
CA PRO A 346 1.41 -12.54 1.70
C PRO A 346 0.92 -11.52 2.74
N PHE A 347 -0.26 -11.75 3.34
CA PHE A 347 -0.80 -10.86 4.35
C PHE A 347 -0.06 -10.97 5.69
N GLU A 348 0.43 -12.16 6.07
CA GLU A 348 1.34 -12.29 7.21
C GLU A 348 2.66 -11.57 6.96
N VAL A 349 3.18 -11.62 5.73
CA VAL A 349 4.38 -10.83 5.34
C VAL A 349 4.11 -9.34 5.50
N TYR A 350 2.95 -8.84 5.04
CA TYR A 350 2.56 -7.44 5.23
C TYR A 350 2.46 -7.06 6.71
N ARG A 351 1.76 -7.88 7.52
CA ARG A 351 1.63 -7.67 8.96
C ARG A 351 2.97 -7.63 9.68
N ALA A 352 3.91 -8.49 9.29
CA ALA A 352 5.27 -8.48 9.82
C ALA A 352 6.04 -7.23 9.37
N LEU A 353 5.92 -6.83 8.10
CA LEU A 353 6.60 -5.67 7.54
C LEU A 353 6.17 -4.36 8.20
N ARG A 354 4.87 -4.21 8.51
CA ARG A 354 4.31 -3.08 9.29
C ARG A 354 5.00 -2.88 10.65
N ILE A 355 5.53 -3.96 11.22
CA ILE A 355 6.18 -3.93 12.54
C ILE A 355 7.70 -3.75 12.37
N VAL A 356 8.29 -4.46 11.41
CA VAL A 356 9.76 -4.52 11.25
C VAL A 356 10.33 -3.28 10.58
N ASN A 357 9.64 -2.75 9.57
CA ASN A 357 10.09 -1.59 8.81
C ASN A 357 8.87 -0.76 8.40
N PRO A 358 8.21 -0.06 9.32
CA PRO A 358 7.12 0.85 8.97
C PRO A 358 7.67 2.02 8.15
N SER A 359 6.94 2.43 7.10
CA SER A 359 7.34 3.51 6.21
C SER A 359 6.15 4.40 5.83
N PRO A 360 6.40 5.58 5.22
CA PRO A 360 5.34 6.48 4.80
C PRO A 360 4.41 5.89 3.73
N TYR A 361 4.84 4.84 3.01
CA TYR A 361 4.07 4.20 1.95
C TYR A 361 4.07 2.67 2.14
N MET A 362 3.19 2.20 3.02
CA MET A 362 2.92 0.78 3.21
C MET A 362 1.79 0.35 2.26
N ALA A 363 2.05 -0.66 1.44
CA ALA A 363 1.07 -1.16 0.49
C ALA A 363 0.93 -2.68 0.55
N TYR A 364 -0.32 -3.13 0.67
CA TYR A 364 -0.74 -4.47 0.30
C TYR A 364 -1.68 -4.33 -0.89
N VAL A 365 -1.30 -4.83 -2.06
CA VAL A 365 -2.13 -4.78 -3.27
C VAL A 365 -2.25 -6.18 -3.85
N GLN A 366 -3.47 -6.71 -3.88
CA GLN A 366 -3.79 -7.93 -4.59
C GLN A 366 -4.19 -7.54 -6.01
N ALA A 367 -3.39 -7.98 -6.98
CA ALA A 367 -3.59 -7.72 -8.39
C ALA A 367 -3.60 -9.04 -9.16
N ARG A 368 -4.06 -9.03 -10.41
CA ARG A 368 -4.08 -10.25 -11.20
C ARG A 368 -2.66 -10.73 -11.47
N GLY A 369 -2.36 -11.96 -11.04
CA GLY A 369 -1.06 -12.60 -11.23
C GLY A 369 -0.02 -12.30 -10.14
N CYS A 370 -0.25 -11.34 -9.24
CA CYS A 370 0.67 -11.07 -8.14
C CYS A 370 0.02 -10.35 -6.94
N ILE A 371 0.63 -10.53 -5.77
CA ILE A 371 0.34 -9.73 -4.59
C ILE A 371 1.58 -8.93 -4.26
N LEU A 372 1.44 -7.60 -4.25
CA LEU A 372 2.48 -6.66 -3.89
C LEU A 372 2.41 -6.37 -2.40
N VAL A 373 3.53 -6.60 -1.71
CA VAL A 373 3.71 -6.26 -0.30
C VAL A 373 4.90 -5.30 -0.21
N ALA A 374 4.63 -4.04 0.09
CA ALA A 374 5.63 -2.98 0.04
C ALA A 374 5.66 -2.14 1.32
N SER A 375 6.85 -1.64 1.60
CA SER A 375 7.13 -0.61 2.59
C SER A 375 8.15 0.34 1.96
N SER A 376 7.66 1.34 1.23
CA SER A 376 8.51 2.29 0.50
C SER A 376 8.77 3.54 1.33
N PRO A 377 10.04 3.99 1.44
CA PRO A 377 10.36 5.29 2.04
C PRO A 377 10.10 6.47 1.09
N GLU A 378 9.90 6.22 -0.20
CA GLU A 378 9.93 7.24 -1.26
C GLU A 378 8.65 7.25 -2.10
N ILE A 379 8.27 8.45 -2.58
CA ILE A 379 7.25 8.63 -3.62
C ILE A 379 7.89 8.84 -4.98
N LEU A 380 7.26 8.28 -6.01
CA LEU A 380 7.52 8.72 -7.37
C LEU A 380 6.97 10.14 -7.58
N THR A 381 5.68 10.33 -7.30
CA THR A 381 5.03 11.64 -7.40
C THR A 381 3.73 11.65 -6.58
N LYS A 382 3.33 12.82 -6.07
CA LYS A 382 2.02 13.08 -5.48
C LYS A 382 1.40 14.27 -6.20
N VAL A 383 0.15 14.15 -6.62
CA VAL A 383 -0.62 15.27 -7.19
C VAL A 383 -1.78 15.60 -6.26
N GLU A 384 -1.86 16.84 -5.80
CA GLU A 384 -2.86 17.27 -4.82
C GLU A 384 -3.23 18.74 -5.05
N LYS A 385 -4.54 19.03 -5.18
CA LYS A 385 -5.06 20.40 -5.37
C LYS A 385 -4.32 21.16 -6.49
N GLY A 386 -4.05 20.48 -7.60
CA GLY A 386 -3.33 21.03 -8.76
C GLY A 386 -1.80 21.18 -8.59
N LYS A 387 -1.22 20.74 -7.46
CA LYS A 387 0.22 20.76 -7.19
C LYS A 387 0.84 19.39 -7.41
N VAL A 388 1.96 19.34 -8.12
CA VAL A 388 2.77 18.13 -8.28
C VAL A 388 3.94 18.19 -7.31
N ILE A 389 4.12 17.13 -6.52
CA ILE A 389 5.16 17.01 -5.50
C ILE A 389 6.03 15.79 -5.86
N ASN A 390 7.32 16.02 -6.03
CA ASN A 390 8.34 14.99 -6.19
C ASN A 390 9.35 15.16 -5.05
N ARG A 391 9.77 14.06 -4.42
CA ARG A 391 10.70 14.06 -3.27
C ARG A 391 11.81 13.03 -3.55
N PRO A 392 12.75 13.34 -4.44
CA PRO A 392 13.79 12.41 -4.81
C PRO A 392 14.69 12.16 -3.59
N LEU A 393 15.03 10.90 -3.32
CA LEU A 393 15.94 10.53 -2.25
C LEU A 393 17.27 10.03 -2.84
N ALA A 394 18.36 10.61 -2.37
CA ALA A 394 19.72 10.13 -2.62
C ALA A 394 20.58 10.41 -1.40
N GLY A 395 21.58 9.57 -1.17
CA GLY A 395 22.29 9.53 0.10
C GLY A 395 21.60 8.59 1.08
N THR A 396 22.36 7.63 1.60
CA THR A 396 21.88 6.75 2.67
C THR A 396 23.04 6.47 3.61
N THR A 397 22.81 6.70 4.89
CA THR A 397 23.69 6.26 5.96
C THR A 397 22.93 5.31 6.89
N ARG A 398 23.67 4.51 7.65
CA ARG A 398 23.08 3.67 8.68
C ARG A 398 22.65 4.57 9.84
N ARG A 399 21.75 4.10 10.70
CA ARG A 399 21.48 4.79 11.97
C ARG A 399 22.63 4.55 12.95
N GLY A 400 22.97 5.56 13.75
CA GLY A 400 23.97 5.48 14.81
C GLY A 400 23.53 4.55 15.93
N LYS A 401 24.48 3.99 16.68
CA LYS A 401 24.17 3.19 17.88
C LYS A 401 23.78 4.07 19.06
N THR A 402 24.17 5.35 19.02
CA THR A 402 23.85 6.38 20.00
C THR A 402 23.37 7.64 19.27
N GLU A 403 22.63 8.52 19.96
CA GLU A 403 22.18 9.79 19.39
C GLU A 403 23.35 10.66 18.86
N HIS A 404 24.49 10.63 19.56
CA HIS A 404 25.69 11.33 19.12
C HIS A 404 26.27 10.73 17.83
N GLU A 405 26.36 9.40 17.74
CA GLU A 405 26.81 8.73 16.51
C GLU A 405 25.86 9.01 15.34
N ASP A 406 24.55 9.05 15.62
CA ASP A 406 23.52 9.31 14.61
C ASP A 406 23.62 10.73 14.04
N LYS A 407 23.79 11.73 14.91
CA LYS A 407 24.02 13.13 14.51
C LYS A 407 25.32 13.30 13.71
N LEU A 408 26.39 12.63 14.13
CA LEU A 408 27.65 12.67 13.39
C LEU A 408 27.50 12.05 11.99
N GLN A 409 26.75 10.95 11.86
CA GLN A 409 26.47 10.31 10.57
C GLN A 409 25.58 11.19 9.68
N GLU A 410 24.65 11.94 10.25
CA GLU A 410 23.86 12.96 9.55
C GLU A 410 24.77 14.08 9.02
N GLU A 411 25.61 14.68 9.87
CA GLU A 411 26.56 15.73 9.47
C GLU A 411 27.53 15.25 8.38
N GLN A 412 28.00 14.00 8.47
CA GLN A 412 28.84 13.38 7.44
C GLN A 412 28.10 13.20 6.12
N LEU A 413 26.83 12.76 6.15
CA LEU A 413 26.04 12.60 4.94
C LEU A 413 25.76 13.95 4.28
N LEU A 414 25.46 14.99 5.06
CA LEU A 414 25.21 16.35 4.59
C LEU A 414 26.45 17.03 4.00
N SER A 415 27.65 16.60 4.42
CA SER A 415 28.93 17.14 3.93
C SER A 415 29.60 16.27 2.86
N ASP A 416 29.07 15.08 2.56
CA ASP A 416 29.58 14.21 1.51
C ASP A 416 29.26 14.79 0.12
N GLN A 417 30.28 15.43 -0.47
CA GLN A 417 30.18 16.07 -1.79
C GLN A 417 29.65 15.13 -2.89
N LYS A 418 29.95 13.83 -2.81
CA LYS A 418 29.46 12.86 -3.78
C LYS A 418 27.95 12.68 -3.63
N GLN A 419 27.47 12.49 -2.41
CA GLN A 419 26.03 12.29 -2.14
C GLN A 419 25.24 13.55 -2.45
N CYS A 420 25.76 14.73 -2.11
CA CYS A 420 25.15 16.00 -2.49
C CYS A 420 25.06 16.17 -4.01
N ALA A 421 26.11 15.83 -4.76
CA ALA A 421 26.10 15.92 -6.22
C ALA A 421 25.10 14.96 -6.86
N GLU A 422 25.05 13.70 -6.40
CA GLU A 422 24.07 12.71 -6.85
C GLU A 422 22.63 13.19 -6.56
N HIS A 423 22.40 13.75 -5.37
CA HIS A 423 21.09 14.29 -5.00
C HIS A 423 20.66 15.48 -5.84
N ILE A 424 21.54 16.47 -6.05
CA ILE A 424 21.25 17.65 -6.89
C ILE A 424 20.88 17.23 -8.32
N MET A 425 21.57 16.24 -8.88
CA MET A 425 21.27 15.70 -10.20
C MET A 425 19.86 15.10 -10.27
N LEU A 426 19.42 14.36 -9.24
CA LEU A 426 18.06 13.81 -9.19
C LEU A 426 17.00 14.90 -9.00
N VAL A 427 17.30 15.94 -8.22
CA VAL A 427 16.42 17.12 -8.09
C VAL A 427 16.28 17.82 -9.46
N ASP A 428 17.36 17.96 -10.22
CA ASP A 428 17.31 18.55 -11.57
C ASP A 428 16.47 17.69 -12.53
N LEU A 429 16.64 16.36 -12.48
CA LEU A 429 15.81 15.43 -13.24
C LEU A 429 14.33 15.54 -12.87
N GLY A 430 14.02 15.53 -11.56
CA GLY A 430 12.66 15.71 -11.06
C GLY A 430 12.05 17.05 -11.50
N ARG A 431 12.84 18.13 -11.50
CA ARG A 431 12.44 19.44 -12.03
C ARG A 431 12.11 19.36 -13.53
N ASN A 432 12.95 18.69 -14.32
CA ASN A 432 12.73 18.53 -15.76
C ASN A 432 11.46 17.71 -16.05
N ASP A 433 11.19 16.67 -15.27
CA ASP A 433 9.98 15.85 -15.44
C ASP A 433 8.71 16.59 -15.03
N VAL A 434 8.72 17.25 -13.88
CA VAL A 434 7.59 18.09 -13.43
C VAL A 434 7.35 19.25 -14.41
N GLY A 435 8.41 19.82 -14.98
CA GLY A 435 8.35 20.89 -15.99
C GLY A 435 7.64 20.51 -17.30
N LYS A 436 7.54 19.21 -17.62
CA LYS A 436 6.80 18.74 -18.81
C LYS A 436 5.29 18.84 -18.66
N VAL A 437 4.77 18.88 -17.43
CA VAL A 437 3.34 18.68 -17.14
C VAL A 437 2.66 19.81 -16.37
N CYS A 438 3.39 20.84 -15.91
CA CYS A 438 2.75 21.99 -15.27
C CYS A 438 3.12 23.32 -15.93
N ILE A 439 2.49 24.39 -15.44
CA ILE A 439 2.54 25.72 -16.05
C ILE A 439 3.94 26.32 -15.85
N PRO A 440 4.56 26.92 -16.89
CA PRO A 440 5.83 27.63 -16.74
C PRO A 440 5.76 28.71 -15.64
N PHE A 441 6.82 28.82 -14.83
CA PHE A 441 7.03 29.85 -13.77
C PHE A 441 6.33 29.66 -12.40
N VAL A 442 5.70 28.52 -12.09
CA VAL A 442 5.05 28.27 -10.77
C VAL A 442 5.68 27.09 -9.99
N TYR A 443 6.99 26.88 -10.11
CA TYR A 443 7.70 25.86 -9.32
C TYR A 443 8.65 26.51 -8.33
N SER A 444 8.45 26.24 -7.04
CA SER A 444 9.40 26.58 -5.99
C SER A 444 10.18 25.32 -5.63
N THR A 445 11.50 25.35 -5.83
CA THR A 445 12.42 24.42 -5.17
C THR A 445 12.52 24.81 -3.70
N PHE A 446 12.13 23.90 -2.81
CA PHE A 446 12.36 24.01 -1.37
C PHE A 446 13.33 22.93 -0.93
#